data_AF-A0A1A8QTD0-F1
#
_entry.id   AF-A0A1A8QTD0-F1
#
_cell.length_a   1.000
_cell.length_b   1.000
_cell.length_c   1.000
_cell.angle_alpha   90.00
_cell.angle_beta   90.00
_cell.angle_gamma   90.00
#
_symmetry.space_group_name_H-M   'P 1'
#
loop_
_entity.id
_entity.type
_entity.pdbx_description
1 polymer ?
#
loop_
_entity_poly.entity_id
_entity_poly.type
_entity_poly.pdbx_seq_one_letter_code
_entity_poly.pdbx_strand_id
1 'polypeptide(L)'
;KLRSLQLDQREFVCLKFLVLFSLDVKNLENFHLVESVQEQVNAALLDYVMCNYPQQTDKFGQLLLRLPEIRAISLQAEEYLYYKHLNGDVPCNNLLIEMLHAKRA
;
A
#
# COMPACT_ATOMS: atom_id res chain seq x y z
N LYS A 1 -7.35 -0.07 14.71
CA LYS A 1 -5.94 0.38 14.61
C LYS A 1 -5.81 1.73 13.89
N LEU A 2 -6.18 1.87 12.61
CA LEU A 2 -6.12 3.18 11.92
C LEU A 2 -7.01 4.26 12.56
N ARG A 3 -8.22 3.91 13.02
CA ARG A 3 -9.10 4.86 13.75
C ARG A 3 -8.49 5.34 15.06
N SER A 4 -7.81 4.46 15.82
CA SER A 4 -7.15 4.83 17.07
C SER A 4 -5.91 5.68 16.83
N LEU A 5 -5.25 5.52 15.68
CA LEU A 5 -4.18 6.39 15.20
C LEU A 5 -4.69 7.73 14.67
N GLN A 6 -6.01 7.94 14.59
CA GLN A 6 -6.58 9.17 14.01
C GLN A 6 -5.98 9.47 12.62
N LEU A 7 -5.90 8.44 11.76
CA LEU A 7 -5.36 8.58 10.41
C LEU A 7 -6.11 9.69 9.66
N ASP A 8 -5.38 10.71 9.21
CA ASP A 8 -5.94 11.78 8.40
C ASP A 8 -5.67 11.60 6.90
N GLN A 9 -6.20 12.54 6.11
CA GLN A 9 -6.08 12.51 4.65
C GLN A 9 -4.64 12.62 4.14
N ARG A 10 -3.77 13.39 4.80
CA ARG A 10 -2.39 13.63 4.36
C ARG A 10 -1.57 12.37 4.60
N GLU A 11 -1.71 11.80 5.80
CA GLU A 11 -1.09 10.52 6.16
C GLU A 11 -1.58 9.40 5.21
N PHE A 12 -2.88 9.35 4.93
CA PHE A 12 -3.45 8.38 4.00
C PHE A 12 -2.86 8.51 2.58
N VAL A 13 -2.69 9.73 2.08
CA VAL A 13 -2.04 9.96 0.77
C VAL A 13 -0.61 9.45 0.80
N CYS A 14 0.19 9.79 1.82
CA CYS A 14 1.56 9.26 1.95
C CYS A 14 1.57 7.72 1.91
N LEU A 15 0.71 7.06 2.67
CA LEU A 15 0.64 5.59 2.67
C LEU A 15 0.30 5.02 1.28
N LYS A 16 -0.57 5.67 0.49
CA LYS A 16 -0.85 5.26 -0.89
C LYS A 16 0.38 5.35 -1.78
N PHE A 17 1.16 6.42 -1.66
CA PHE A 17 2.40 6.57 -2.42
C PHE A 17 3.43 5.52 -2.00
N LEU A 18 3.56 5.23 -0.71
CA LEU A 18 4.44 4.17 -0.22
C LEU A 18 4.05 2.78 -0.75
N VAL A 19 2.75 2.50 -0.91
CA VAL A 19 2.27 1.24 -1.52
C VAL A 19 2.52 1.22 -3.03
N LEU A 20 2.28 2.34 -3.73
CA LEU A 20 2.42 2.44 -5.18
C LEU A 20 3.88 2.31 -5.62
N PHE A 21 4.79 3.03 -4.94
CA PHE A 21 6.22 3.06 -5.24
C PHE A 21 6.98 1.98 -4.45
N SER A 22 6.49 0.73 -4.46
CA SER A 22 7.10 -0.35 -3.70
C SER A 22 8.49 -0.73 -4.24
N LEU A 23 9.48 -0.84 -3.34
CA LEU A 23 10.84 -1.29 -3.67
C LEU A 23 10.94 -2.80 -3.92
N ASP A 24 9.89 -3.56 -3.60
CA ASP A 24 9.85 -5.01 -3.82
C ASP A 24 9.57 -5.40 -5.29
N VAL A 25 9.26 -4.42 -6.15
CA VAL A 25 8.95 -4.66 -7.57
C VAL A 25 10.25 -4.85 -8.35
N LYS A 26 10.39 -6.01 -8.98
CA LYS A 26 11.55 -6.37 -9.80
C LYS A 26 11.42 -5.78 -11.21
N ASN A 27 12.55 -5.67 -11.91
CA ASN A 27 12.63 -5.30 -13.33
C ASN A 27 12.06 -3.91 -13.66
N LEU A 28 12.10 -2.98 -12.71
CA LEU A 28 11.79 -1.58 -12.96
C LEU A 28 12.89 -0.95 -13.82
N GLU A 29 12.50 -0.29 -14.91
CA GLU A 29 13.44 0.44 -15.77
C GLU A 29 14.12 1.59 -15.01
N ASN A 30 13.36 2.30 -14.18
CA ASN A 30 13.87 3.42 -13.38
C ASN A 30 13.67 3.17 -11.88
N PHE A 31 14.44 2.23 -11.33
CA PHE A 31 14.42 1.92 -9.90
C PHE A 31 14.80 3.13 -9.03
N HIS A 32 15.76 3.95 -9.45
CA HIS A 32 16.21 5.13 -8.68
C HIS A 32 15.12 6.18 -8.48
N LEU A 33 14.22 6.36 -9.45
CA LEU A 33 13.04 7.21 -9.25
C LEU A 33 12.15 6.68 -8.11
N VAL A 34 11.92 5.37 -8.08
CA VAL A 34 11.07 4.73 -7.05
C VAL A 34 11.70 4.87 -5.66
N GLU A 35 13.01 4.64 -5.56
CA GLU A 35 13.79 4.86 -4.35
C GLU A 35 13.72 6.32 -3.86
N SER A 36 13.95 7.28 -4.75
CA SER A 36 13.88 8.70 -4.41
C SER A 36 12.49 9.13 -3.94
N VAL A 37 11.42 8.63 -4.58
CA VAL A 37 10.05 8.92 -4.15
C VAL A 37 9.76 8.30 -2.77
N GLN A 38 10.24 7.09 -2.50
CA GLN A 38 10.11 6.46 -1.18
C GLN A 38 10.78 7.30 -0.09
N GLU A 39 12.01 7.76 -0.31
CA GLU A 39 12.72 8.60 0.65
C GLU A 39 11.97 9.91 0.92
N GLN A 40 11.53 10.60 -0.14
CA GLN A 40 10.80 11.86 -0.03
C GLN A 40 9.47 11.71 0.71
N VAL A 41 8.71 10.66 0.42
CA VAL A 41 7.40 10.42 1.05
C VAL A 41 7.56 10.00 2.51
N ASN A 42 8.57 9.19 2.84
CA ASN A 42 8.85 8.83 4.24
C ASN A 42 9.27 10.06 5.06
N ALA A 43 10.16 10.90 4.52
CA ALA A 43 10.56 12.15 5.17
C ALA A 43 9.36 13.08 5.38
N ALA A 44 8.56 13.31 4.34
CA ALA A 44 7.38 14.16 4.43
C ALA A 44 6.35 13.64 5.44
N LEU A 45 6.14 12.31 5.51
CA LEU A 45 5.23 11.71 6.48
C LEU A 45 5.77 11.86 7.91
N LEU A 46 7.07 11.63 8.13
CA LEU A 46 7.71 11.80 9.43
C LEU A 46 7.59 13.25 9.91
N ASP A 47 7.96 14.21 9.07
CA ASP A 47 7.87 15.65 9.38
C ASP A 47 6.43 16.05 9.69
N TYR A 48 5.47 15.60 8.88
CA TYR A 48 4.06 15.86 9.09
C TYR A 48 3.58 15.32 10.45
N VAL A 49 3.92 14.08 10.77
CA VAL A 49 3.55 13.45 12.05
C VAL A 49 4.16 14.21 13.23
N MET A 50 5.46 14.54 13.17
CA MET A 50 6.15 15.25 14.25
C MET A 50 5.58 16.65 14.49
N CYS A 51 5.22 17.38 13.42
CA CYS A 51 4.67 18.73 13.52
C CYS A 51 3.22 18.75 14.00
N ASN A 52 2.38 17.81 13.54
CA ASN A 52 0.93 17.85 13.78
C ASN A 52 0.48 17.00 14.97
N TYR A 53 1.28 16.00 15.35
CA TYR A 53 0.96 15.06 16.43
C TYR A 53 2.15 14.88 17.40
N PRO A 54 2.68 15.96 18.00
CA PRO A 54 3.89 15.90 18.84
C PRO A 54 3.73 15.00 20.08
N GLN A 55 2.49 14.72 20.51
CA GLN A 55 2.19 13.81 21.63
C GLN A 55 2.17 12.33 21.22
N GLN A 56 2.15 12.00 19.93
CA GLN A 56 2.10 10.63 19.41
C GLN A 56 3.46 10.26 18.79
N THR A 57 4.47 10.11 19.65
CA THR A 57 5.88 9.96 19.23
C THR A 57 6.16 8.70 18.40
N ASP A 58 5.32 7.69 18.49
CA ASP A 58 5.43 6.43 17.74
C ASP A 58 4.49 6.34 16.54
N LYS A 59 3.67 7.37 16.27
CA LYS A 59 2.64 7.36 15.23
C LYS A 59 3.20 7.01 13.85
N PHE A 60 4.35 7.60 13.48
CA PHE A 60 5.01 7.32 12.20
C PHE A 60 5.29 5.81 12.03
N GLY A 61 5.94 5.19 13.01
CA GLY A 61 6.21 3.75 13.00
C GLY A 61 4.92 2.92 13.02
N GLN A 62 3.93 3.31 13.82
CA GLN A 62 2.64 2.61 13.88
C GLN A 62 1.88 2.65 12.53
N LEU A 63 1.97 3.75 11.78
CA LEU A 63 1.42 3.90 10.43
C LEU A 63 2.13 2.97 9.45
N LEU A 64 3.47 2.95 9.44
CA LEU A 64 4.25 2.07 8.57
C LEU A 64 3.99 0.58 8.86
N LEU A 65 3.81 0.21 10.13
CA LEU A 65 3.44 -1.14 10.53
C LEU A 65 2.07 -1.60 9.99
N ARG A 66 1.24 -0.70 9.47
CA ARG A 66 -0.01 -1.08 8.81
C ARG A 66 0.22 -1.61 7.40
N LEU A 67 1.28 -1.19 6.72
CA LEU A 67 1.59 -1.60 5.34
C LEU A 67 1.76 -3.14 5.19
N PRO A 68 2.55 -3.84 6.03
CA PRO A 68 2.65 -5.29 5.95
C PRO A 68 1.34 -6.00 6.29
N GLU A 69 0.54 -5.47 7.23
CA GLU A 69 -0.80 -6.03 7.53
C GLU A 69 -1.75 -5.90 6.33
N ILE A 70 -1.74 -4.74 5.65
CA ILE A 70 -2.53 -4.51 4.44
C ILE A 70 -2.10 -5.46 3.32
N ARG A 71 -0.79 -5.68 3.14
CA ARG A 71 -0.26 -6.63 2.16
C ARG A 71 -0.70 -8.07 2.44
N ALA A 72 -0.71 -8.50 3.71
CA ALA A 72 -1.17 -9.84 4.06
C ALA A 72 -2.66 -10.04 3.71
N ILE A 73 -3.51 -9.04 4.02
CA ILE A 73 -4.93 -9.08 3.68
C ILE A 73 -5.14 -9.04 2.16
N SER A 74 -4.36 -8.24 1.42
CA SER A 74 -4.50 -8.14 -0.03
C SER A 74 -4.16 -9.45 -0.75
N LEU A 75 -3.16 -10.20 -0.27
CA LEU A 75 -2.85 -11.53 -0.77
C LEU A 75 -4.01 -12.52 -0.56
N GLN A 76 -4.61 -12.53 0.64
CA GLN A 76 -5.78 -13.37 0.92
C GLN A 76 -6.99 -12.97 0.06
N ALA A 77 -7.21 -11.67 -0.15
CA ALA A 77 -8.27 -11.17 -1.00
C ALA A 77 -8.06 -11.59 -2.47
N GLU A 78 -6.83 -11.59 -2.95
CA GLU A 78 -6.47 -12.04 -4.30
C GLU A 78 -6.72 -13.55 -4.47
N GLU A 79 -6.33 -14.38 -3.51
CA GLU A 79 -6.61 -15.82 -3.50
C GLU A 79 -8.12 -16.11 -3.51
N TYR A 80 -8.87 -15.42 -2.65
CA TYR A 80 -10.32 -15.54 -2.59
C TYR A 80 -10.98 -15.13 -3.92
N LEU A 81 -10.54 -14.01 -4.50
CA LEU A 81 -11.06 -13.52 -5.77
C LEU A 81 -10.75 -14.50 -6.90
N TYR A 82 -9.56 -15.11 -6.89
CA TYR A 82 -9.18 -16.15 -7.83
C TYR A 82 -10.06 -17.40 -7.71
N TYR A 83 -10.32 -17.87 -6.49
CA TYR A 83 -11.25 -18.97 -6.25
C TYR A 83 -12.65 -18.66 -6.82
N LYS A 84 -13.15 -17.44 -6.59
CA LYS A 84 -14.43 -16.99 -7.15
C LYS A 84 -14.42 -16.92 -8.68
N HIS A 85 -13.33 -16.46 -9.27
CA HIS A 85 -13.17 -16.45 -10.73
C HIS A 85 -13.21 -17.86 -11.32
N LEU A 86 -12.55 -18.85 -10.71
CA LEU A 86 -12.58 -20.25 -11.17
C LEU A 86 -13.97 -20.87 -11.13
N ASN A 87 -14.83 -20.45 -10.20
CA ASN A 87 -16.22 -20.91 -10.12
C ASN A 87 -17.17 -20.17 -11.09
N GLY A 88 -16.68 -19.17 -11.84
CA GLY A 88 -17.51 -18.35 -12.73
C GLY A 88 -18.33 -17.27 -12.01
N ASP A 89 -18.06 -17.02 -10.73
CA ASP A 89 -18.79 -16.03 -9.91
C ASP A 89 -18.39 -14.58 -10.21
N VAL A 90 -17.25 -14.37 -10.88
CA VAL A 90 -16.70 -13.04 -11.19
C VAL A 90 -16.89 -12.73 -12.67
N PRO A 91 -17.54 -11.60 -13.04
CA PRO A 91 -17.69 -11.20 -14.43
C PRO A 91 -16.34 -11.11 -15.16
N CYS A 92 -16.27 -11.63 -16.38
CA CYS A 92 -15.10 -11.55 -17.25
C CYS A 92 -15.01 -10.20 -17.98
N ASN A 93 -13.91 -9.98 -18.69
CA ASN A 93 -13.68 -8.82 -19.58
C ASN A 93 -13.71 -7.47 -18.85
N ASN A 94 -13.06 -7.41 -17.68
CA ASN A 94 -12.86 -6.17 -16.96
C ASN A 94 -11.45 -6.10 -16.38
N LEU A 95 -11.07 -4.89 -15.97
CA LEU A 95 -9.78 -4.59 -15.38
C LEU A 95 -9.44 -5.46 -14.16
N LEU A 96 -10.44 -5.84 -13.36
CA LEU A 96 -10.20 -6.65 -12.16
C LEU A 96 -9.63 -8.04 -12.52
N ILE A 97 -10.17 -8.69 -13.55
CA ILE A 97 -9.67 -9.98 -14.02
C ILE A 97 -8.30 -9.83 -14.71
N GLU A 98 -8.11 -8.78 -15.50
CA GLU A 98 -6.81 -8.48 -16.12
C GLU A 98 -5.70 -8.33 -15.07
N MET A 99 -5.97 -7.58 -13.99
CA MET A 99 -5.04 -7.42 -12.88
C MET A 99 -4.80 -8.74 -12.12
N LEU A 100 -5.83 -9.57 -11.97
CA LEU A 100 -5.72 -10.86 -11.29
C LEU A 100 -4.87 -11.87 -12.08
N HIS A 101 -4.90 -11.80 -13.41
CA HIS A 101 -4.09 -12.65 -14.28
C HIS A 101 -2.65 -12.15 -14.42
N ALA A 102 -2.39 -10.85 -14.31
CA ALA A 102 -1.07 -10.25 -14.53
C ALA A 102 0.06 -10.82 -13.63
N LYS A 103 -0.24 -11.28 -12.42
CA LYS A 103 0.76 -11.91 -11.52
C LYS A 103 1.05 -13.37 -11.85
N ARG A 104 0.23 -14.00 -12.68
CA ARG A 104 0.26 -15.43 -13.00
C ARG A 104 0.71 -15.70 -14.45
N ALA A 105 1.05 -14.64 -15.19
CA ALA A 105 1.60 -14.68 -16.53
C ALA A 105 3.13 -14.81 -16.53
#